data_AF-A0AA88WDP3-F1
#
_entry.id   AF-A0AA88WDP3-F1
#
_cell.length_a   1.000
_cell.length_b   1.000
_cell.length_c   1.000
_cell.angle_alpha   90.00
_cell.angle_beta   90.00
_cell.angle_gamma   90.00
#
_symmetry.space_group_name_H-M   'P 1'
#
loop_
_entity.id
_entity.type
_entity.pdbx_description
1 polymer ?
#
loop_
_entity_poly.entity_id
_entity_poly.type
_entity_poly.pdbx_seq_one_letter_code
_entity_poly.pdbx_strand_id
1 'polypeptide(L)'
;MATKPILLALLSLSLLPTPATPLPAQTLADAASTLSTSGYTAMSLTLSLLPKSLLSAPLAATIFSPPDSAFSASGQPPLSLLQLHFSPQALSFDSLRSLPFTTAIPTFLPNKPLFITTTSPSDRISIDNVTITGSPIFEDGSLIVYGIETFFDPDFVIFPPTPSPSPSPQICVPTTNYSSNLFRDASEKLRSNGYSIFASFLDLQLPLLLGSNPTKPYLTVLAPVDELMFEYAGNFSEYPSLFTRHVLPCRLGAKDLAKLANGTVFATYLNGFRVKISVSGHTLKVNEGPVSFLDMYYSDWLVVHGLREILSVPGIVVEGEGETAAGAVGEEESLAPDRGDDNVAILSLFLVTSSLLAFYYVISGVV
;
A
#
# COMPACT_ATOMS: atom_id res chain seq x y z
N MET A 1 81.82 -7.10 16.76
CA MET A 1 80.92 -6.20 17.52
C MET A 1 79.52 -6.44 16.98
N ALA A 2 78.63 -6.97 17.81
CA ALA A 2 77.30 -7.45 17.41
C ALA A 2 76.28 -6.32 17.40
N THR A 3 75.47 -6.22 16.36
CA THR A 3 74.26 -5.38 16.33
C THR A 3 73.05 -6.27 16.04
N LYS A 4 72.16 -6.35 17.04
CA LYS A 4 70.89 -7.09 17.04
C LYS A 4 69.84 -6.40 16.15
N PRO A 5 68.87 -7.15 15.62
CA PRO A 5 67.75 -6.61 14.84
C PRO A 5 66.71 -5.95 15.78
N ILE A 6 66.13 -4.83 15.34
CA ILE A 6 65.00 -4.20 16.02
C ILE A 6 63.73 -4.91 15.57
N LEU A 7 63.12 -5.62 16.52
CA LEU A 7 61.79 -6.20 16.45
C LEU A 7 60.77 -5.05 16.57
N LEU A 8 60.02 -4.76 15.51
CA LEU A 8 58.82 -3.92 15.59
C LEU A 8 57.62 -4.79 15.23
N ALA A 9 57.06 -5.45 16.24
CA ALA A 9 55.78 -6.14 16.15
C ALA A 9 54.99 -5.85 17.43
N LEU A 10 53.67 -5.68 17.26
CA LEU A 10 52.61 -5.67 18.27
C LEU A 10 52.18 -4.30 18.80
N LEU A 11 51.27 -3.65 18.09
CA LEU A 11 50.20 -2.86 18.73
C LEU A 11 48.90 -2.88 17.89
N SER A 12 48.37 -4.07 17.65
CA SER A 12 47.02 -4.26 17.10
C SER A 12 46.29 -5.39 17.82
N LEU A 13 46.07 -5.19 19.12
CA LEU A 13 45.08 -5.86 19.97
C LEU A 13 44.21 -4.70 20.47
N SER A 14 42.89 -4.59 20.32
CA SER A 14 41.83 -5.56 20.10
C SER A 14 40.53 -4.77 19.87
N LEU A 15 39.88 -4.90 18.71
CA LEU A 15 38.43 -4.78 18.61
C LEU A 15 37.89 -6.19 18.40
N LEU A 16 37.88 -7.00 19.46
CA LEU A 16 37.04 -8.18 19.45
C LEU A 16 35.61 -7.72 19.78
N PRO A 17 34.60 -8.07 18.97
CA PRO A 17 33.21 -7.80 19.30
C PRO A 17 32.89 -8.50 20.62
N THR A 18 32.46 -7.72 21.61
CA THR A 18 31.90 -8.25 22.86
C THR A 18 30.71 -9.15 22.51
N PRO A 19 30.59 -10.35 23.11
CA PRO A 19 29.43 -11.20 22.86
C PRO A 19 28.16 -10.45 23.27
N ALA A 20 27.24 -10.29 22.32
CA ALA A 20 25.93 -9.71 22.59
C ALA A 20 25.19 -10.59 23.61
N THR A 21 24.77 -10.01 24.73
CA THR A 21 23.86 -10.70 25.64
C THR A 21 22.45 -10.66 25.06
N PRO A 22 21.75 -11.79 24.97
CA PRO A 22 20.40 -11.86 24.41
C PRO A 22 19.39 -11.13 25.30
N LEU A 23 18.24 -10.74 24.73
CA LEU A 23 17.12 -10.20 25.49
C LEU A 23 16.73 -11.15 26.64
N PRO A 24 16.39 -10.62 27.84
CA PRO A 24 15.95 -11.45 28.95
C PRO A 24 14.69 -12.25 28.58
N ALA A 25 14.67 -13.54 28.91
CA ALA A 25 13.50 -14.39 28.65
C ALA A 25 12.23 -13.88 29.35
N GLN A 26 12.40 -13.21 30.50
CA GLN A 26 11.32 -12.59 31.26
C GLN A 26 10.73 -11.39 30.53
N THR A 27 11.56 -10.51 29.97
CA THR A 27 11.11 -9.41 29.10
C THR A 27 10.23 -9.91 27.96
N LEU A 28 10.65 -10.99 27.29
CA LEU A 28 9.86 -11.59 26.21
C LEU A 28 8.54 -12.18 26.69
N ALA A 29 8.54 -12.85 27.85
CA ALA A 29 7.33 -13.41 28.45
C ALA A 29 6.34 -12.32 28.89
N ASP A 30 6.85 -11.25 29.52
CA ASP A 30 6.04 -10.12 29.98
C ASP A 30 5.46 -9.33 28.80
N ALA A 31 6.24 -9.13 27.74
CA ALA A 31 5.77 -8.53 26.50
C ALA A 31 4.70 -9.39 25.82
N ALA A 32 4.90 -10.71 25.74
CA ALA A 32 3.91 -11.63 25.18
C ALA A 32 2.60 -11.61 25.99
N SER A 33 2.70 -11.62 27.33
CA SER A 33 1.53 -11.49 28.20
C SER A 33 0.81 -10.16 27.98
N THR A 34 1.55 -9.05 27.91
CA THR A 34 1.00 -7.70 27.72
C THR A 34 0.30 -7.56 26.37
N LEU A 35 0.89 -8.10 25.30
CA LEU A 35 0.28 -8.14 23.96
C LEU A 35 -1.05 -8.91 23.97
N SER A 36 -1.07 -10.09 24.59
CA SER A 36 -2.27 -10.92 24.71
C SER A 36 -3.40 -10.16 25.43
N THR A 37 -3.11 -9.54 26.57
CA THR A 37 -4.12 -8.75 27.32
C THR A 37 -4.55 -7.48 26.61
N SER A 38 -3.76 -7.00 25.65
CA SER A 38 -4.02 -5.77 24.87
C SER A 38 -4.72 -6.05 23.53
N GLY A 39 -5.12 -7.30 23.25
CA GLY A 39 -5.83 -7.67 22.02
C GLY A 39 -4.93 -7.94 20.80
N TYR A 40 -3.65 -8.22 21.04
CA TYR A 40 -2.67 -8.63 20.02
C TYR A 40 -2.24 -10.09 20.25
N THR A 41 -3.23 -10.98 20.29
CA THR A 41 -3.07 -12.41 20.61
C THR A 41 -2.17 -13.12 19.60
N ALA A 42 -2.33 -12.82 18.30
CA ALA A 42 -1.55 -13.47 17.25
C ALA A 42 -0.06 -13.10 17.34
N MET A 43 0.23 -11.83 17.64
CA MET A 43 1.61 -11.38 17.84
C MET A 43 2.20 -11.87 19.16
N SER A 44 1.39 -11.99 20.22
CA SER A 44 1.79 -12.64 21.48
C SER A 44 2.24 -14.09 21.27
N LEU A 45 1.47 -14.86 20.50
CA LEU A 45 1.82 -16.24 20.13
C LEU A 45 3.07 -16.28 19.25
N THR A 46 3.18 -15.36 18.29
CA THR A 46 4.37 -15.22 17.44
C THR A 46 5.60 -15.03 18.32
N LEU A 47 5.57 -14.08 19.25
CA LEU A 47 6.69 -13.80 20.16
C LEU A 47 7.07 -15.01 21.01
N SER A 48 6.08 -15.79 21.44
CA SER A 48 6.27 -17.00 22.25
C SER A 48 6.86 -18.17 21.46
N LEU A 49 6.60 -18.24 20.14
CA LEU A 49 7.02 -19.33 19.25
C LEU A 49 8.28 -19.01 18.44
N LEU A 50 8.73 -17.75 18.44
CA LEU A 50 9.89 -17.33 17.70
C LEU A 50 11.14 -18.13 18.12
N PRO A 51 11.96 -18.60 17.17
CA PRO A 51 13.20 -19.29 17.49
C PRO A 51 14.08 -18.39 18.35
N LYS A 52 14.61 -18.94 19.46
CA LYS A 52 15.54 -18.22 20.34
C LYS A 52 16.73 -17.65 19.57
N SER A 53 17.15 -18.28 18.47
CA SER A 53 18.21 -17.79 17.59
C SER A 53 17.88 -16.46 16.91
N LEU A 54 16.61 -16.16 16.64
CA LEU A 54 16.17 -14.90 16.06
C LEU A 54 16.22 -13.75 17.09
N LEU A 55 15.97 -14.08 18.37
CA LEU A 55 15.94 -13.13 19.48
C LEU A 55 17.28 -13.05 20.24
N SER A 56 18.23 -13.94 19.93
CA SER A 56 19.55 -14.00 20.57
C SER A 56 20.52 -12.91 20.09
N ALA A 57 20.16 -12.14 19.07
CA ALA A 57 21.07 -11.22 18.38
C ALA A 57 21.11 -9.79 18.94
N PRO A 58 20.02 -9.16 19.45
CA PRO A 58 20.09 -7.78 19.93
C PRO A 58 20.09 -7.64 21.46
N LEU A 59 20.83 -6.64 21.94
CA LEU A 59 20.75 -6.11 23.31
C LEU A 59 19.41 -5.40 23.58
N ALA A 60 18.76 -4.91 22.53
CA ALA A 60 17.51 -4.17 22.59
C ALA A 60 16.72 -4.30 21.27
N ALA A 61 15.39 -4.30 21.32
CA ALA A 61 14.57 -4.48 20.13
C ALA A 61 13.30 -3.63 20.14
N THR A 62 12.76 -3.39 18.95
CA THR A 62 11.43 -2.82 18.75
C THR A 62 10.58 -3.78 17.96
N ILE A 63 9.36 -4.02 18.43
CA ILE A 63 8.36 -4.84 17.75
C ILE A 63 7.25 -3.93 17.25
N PHE A 64 6.91 -4.05 15.97
CA PHE A 64 5.76 -3.38 15.36
C PHE A 64 4.64 -4.40 15.19
N SER A 65 3.67 -4.43 16.09
CA SER A 65 2.65 -5.47 16.23
C SER A 65 1.39 -5.16 15.40
N PRO A 66 1.11 -5.88 14.31
CA PRO A 66 -0.18 -5.79 13.61
C PRO A 66 -1.31 -6.28 14.50
N PRO A 67 -2.55 -5.76 14.35
CA PRO A 67 -3.69 -6.18 15.15
C PRO A 67 -4.17 -7.58 14.73
N ASP A 68 -4.88 -8.29 15.60
CA ASP A 68 -5.43 -9.63 15.32
C ASP A 68 -6.35 -9.65 14.07
N SER A 69 -6.98 -8.51 13.74
CA SER A 69 -7.75 -8.35 12.51
C SER A 69 -6.90 -8.43 11.24
N ALA A 70 -5.64 -7.98 11.28
CA ALA A 70 -4.72 -8.09 10.14
C ALA A 70 -4.30 -9.55 9.91
N PHE A 71 -4.03 -10.30 10.99
CA PHE A 71 -3.77 -11.75 10.90
C PHE A 71 -5.00 -12.51 10.37
N SER A 72 -6.19 -12.15 10.84
CA SER A 72 -7.43 -12.78 10.39
C SER A 72 -7.70 -12.54 8.89
N ALA A 73 -7.37 -11.35 8.39
CA ALA A 73 -7.53 -10.98 6.99
C ALA A 73 -6.49 -11.64 6.07
N SER A 74 -5.24 -11.77 6.53
CA SER A 74 -4.12 -12.27 5.71
C SER A 74 -3.86 -13.77 5.87
N GLY A 75 -4.44 -14.44 6.87
CA GLY A 75 -4.11 -15.81 7.25
C GLY A 75 -2.74 -15.90 7.95
N GLN A 76 -2.10 -17.07 7.90
CA GLN A 76 -0.80 -17.28 8.54
C GLN A 76 0.33 -16.64 7.72
N PRO A 77 1.02 -15.60 8.24
CA PRO A 77 2.09 -14.94 7.50
C PRO A 77 3.35 -15.81 7.41
N PRO A 78 4.14 -15.71 6.33
CA PRO A 78 5.44 -16.36 6.26
C PRO A 78 6.41 -15.75 7.30
N LEU A 79 7.40 -16.53 7.72
CA LEU A 79 8.41 -16.07 8.68
C LEU A 79 9.14 -14.81 8.21
N SER A 80 9.39 -14.67 6.90
CA SER A 80 10.02 -13.48 6.32
C SER A 80 9.22 -12.20 6.57
N LEU A 81 7.90 -12.26 6.43
CA LEU A 81 7.01 -11.14 6.75
C LEU A 81 7.04 -10.85 8.24
N LEU A 82 6.99 -11.88 9.10
CA LEU A 82 7.11 -11.68 10.54
C LEU A 82 8.43 -11.00 10.92
N GLN A 83 9.55 -11.38 10.31
CA GLN A 83 10.86 -10.78 10.56
C GLN A 83 10.94 -9.27 10.23
N LEU A 84 10.09 -8.75 9.33
CA LEU A 84 10.00 -7.32 9.06
C LEU A 84 9.45 -6.54 10.26
N HIS A 85 8.65 -7.17 11.12
CA HIS A 85 8.04 -6.54 12.29
C HIS A 85 8.98 -6.44 13.50
N PHE A 86 10.24 -6.89 13.38
CA PHE A 86 11.23 -6.84 14.45
C PHE A 86 12.42 -6.00 14.02
N SER A 87 12.76 -4.99 14.82
CA SER A 87 13.97 -4.19 14.66
C SER A 87 15.00 -4.51 15.75
N PRO A 88 16.31 -4.64 15.43
CA PRO A 88 17.40 -4.88 16.40
C PRO A 88 17.80 -3.63 17.20
N GLN A 89 16.93 -2.62 17.26
CA GLN A 89 17.16 -1.38 17.98
C GLN A 89 15.94 -1.10 18.86
N ALA A 90 16.14 -0.64 20.09
CA ALA A 90 15.07 -0.04 20.88
C ALA A 90 14.85 1.40 20.42
N LEU A 91 13.72 1.64 19.77
CA LEU A 91 13.34 2.90 19.16
C LEU A 91 12.20 3.51 19.98
N SER A 92 12.55 4.41 20.90
CA SER A 92 11.56 5.15 21.67
C SER A 92 10.67 6.01 20.76
N PHE A 93 9.51 6.42 21.26
CA PHE A 93 8.56 7.18 20.46
C PHE A 93 9.19 8.51 20.03
N ASP A 94 9.91 9.18 20.93
CA ASP A 94 10.65 10.41 20.65
C ASP A 94 11.78 10.18 19.64
N SER A 95 12.49 9.06 19.74
CA SER A 95 13.51 8.68 18.76
C SER A 95 12.90 8.54 17.38
N LEU A 96 11.86 7.71 17.23
CA LEU A 96 11.14 7.52 15.96
C LEU A 96 10.59 8.83 15.41
N ARG A 97 10.03 9.69 16.27
CA ARG A 97 9.49 11.00 15.89
C ARG A 97 10.57 11.96 15.38
N SER A 98 11.77 11.87 15.93
CA SER A 98 12.91 12.70 15.52
C SER A 98 13.57 12.26 14.21
N LEU A 99 13.30 11.03 13.75
CA LEU A 99 13.89 10.51 12.53
C LEU A 99 13.32 11.23 11.29
N PRO A 100 14.18 11.71 10.38
CA PRO A 100 13.73 12.29 9.12
C PRO A 100 12.95 11.29 8.24
N PHE A 101 12.07 11.81 7.38
CA PHE A 101 11.49 11.06 6.27
C PHE A 101 12.58 10.35 5.46
N THR A 102 12.32 9.14 4.97
CA THR A 102 13.27 8.20 4.33
C THR A 102 14.35 7.59 5.22
N THR A 103 14.34 7.83 6.54
CA THR A 103 15.29 7.14 7.43
C THR A 103 15.02 5.64 7.44
N ALA A 104 16.06 4.85 7.17
CA ALA A 104 16.00 3.39 7.18
C ALA A 104 16.09 2.84 8.61
N ILE A 105 15.12 2.03 9.00
CA ILE A 105 15.05 1.24 10.23
C ILE A 105 15.44 -0.20 9.87
N PRO A 106 16.51 -0.76 10.44
CA PRO A 106 16.85 -2.16 10.17
C PRO A 106 15.82 -3.11 10.75
N THR A 107 15.64 -4.27 10.11
CA THR A 107 14.77 -5.34 10.58
C THR A 107 15.54 -6.64 10.81
N PHE A 108 14.86 -7.66 11.32
CA PHE A 108 15.40 -9.03 11.41
C PHE A 108 15.34 -9.76 10.06
N LEU A 109 14.74 -9.17 9.02
CA LEU A 109 14.81 -9.67 7.66
C LEU A 109 16.05 -9.06 6.97
N PRO A 110 17.06 -9.88 6.61
CA PRO A 110 18.29 -9.36 6.02
C PRO A 110 18.02 -8.55 4.75
N ASN A 111 18.72 -7.41 4.60
CA ASN A 111 18.64 -6.51 3.45
C ASN A 111 17.24 -5.91 3.18
N LYS A 112 16.34 -5.93 4.17
CA LYS A 112 15.01 -5.33 4.07
C LYS A 112 14.77 -4.37 5.24
N PRO A 113 15.26 -3.12 5.15
CA PRO A 113 14.91 -2.09 6.11
C PRO A 113 13.45 -1.63 5.90
N LEU A 114 12.83 -1.15 6.97
CA LEU A 114 11.64 -0.31 6.87
C LEU A 114 12.07 1.15 6.79
N PHE A 115 11.18 2.06 6.42
CA PHE A 115 11.51 3.46 6.30
C PHE A 115 10.50 4.40 6.94
N ILE A 116 11.01 5.45 7.57
CA ILE A 116 10.18 6.53 8.10
C ILE A 116 9.47 7.24 6.94
N THR A 117 8.15 7.27 7.01
CA THR A 117 7.25 7.88 6.01
C THR A 117 6.38 8.99 6.58
N THR A 118 6.69 9.46 7.80
CA THR A 118 6.06 10.63 8.41
C THR A 118 6.30 11.89 7.56
N THR A 119 5.25 12.44 6.95
CA THR A 119 5.36 13.53 5.95
C THR A 119 5.24 14.95 6.53
N SER A 120 4.79 15.10 7.77
CA SER A 120 4.68 16.39 8.45
C SER A 120 4.97 16.21 9.95
N PRO A 121 5.35 17.28 10.68
CA PRO A 121 5.44 17.25 12.14
C PRO A 121 4.04 17.07 12.73
N SER A 122 3.53 15.85 12.65
CA SER A 122 2.29 15.37 13.24
C SER A 122 2.62 14.54 14.46
N ASP A 123 1.65 14.37 15.37
CA ASP A 123 1.80 13.44 16.50
C ASP A 123 1.73 11.97 16.08
N ARG A 124 1.51 11.68 14.79
CA ARG A 124 1.44 10.33 14.24
C ARG A 124 2.73 10.01 13.50
N ILE A 125 3.28 8.83 13.78
CA ILE A 125 4.48 8.30 13.14
C ILE A 125 4.04 7.23 12.14
N SER A 126 4.54 7.32 10.92
CA SER A 126 4.30 6.32 9.88
C SER A 126 5.61 5.70 9.42
N ILE A 127 5.61 4.39 9.26
CA ILE A 127 6.73 3.57 8.79
C ILE A 127 6.19 2.74 7.62
N ASP A 128 6.83 2.82 6.45
CA ASP A 128 6.35 2.18 5.21
C ASP A 128 4.87 2.43 4.92
N ASN A 129 4.43 3.67 5.16
CA ASN A 129 3.05 4.13 5.04
C ASN A 129 2.05 3.43 5.97
N VAL A 130 2.53 2.71 6.99
CA VAL A 130 1.75 2.12 8.07
C VAL A 130 1.90 2.97 9.33
N THR A 131 0.79 3.40 9.93
CA THR A 131 0.82 4.26 11.12
C THR A 131 1.01 3.44 12.40
N ILE A 132 1.80 3.97 13.34
CA ILE A 132 1.88 3.48 14.72
C ILE A 132 0.62 3.91 15.49
N THR A 133 -0.03 2.95 16.17
CA THR A 133 -1.26 3.18 16.92
C THR A 133 -0.96 3.57 18.37
N GLY A 134 -0.80 4.87 18.61
CA GLY A 134 -0.72 5.44 19.96
C GLY A 134 0.62 5.23 20.66
N SER A 135 0.59 5.13 21.99
CA SER A 135 1.76 4.87 22.84
C SER A 135 2.23 3.41 22.73
N PRO A 136 3.47 3.08 23.14
CA PRO A 136 3.90 1.69 23.26
C PRO A 136 2.91 0.85 24.07
N ILE A 137 2.65 -0.37 23.60
CA ILE A 137 1.88 -1.41 24.30
C ILE A 137 2.72 -1.96 25.45
N PHE A 138 4.02 -2.09 25.25
CA PHE A 138 4.99 -2.58 26.23
C PHE A 138 6.31 -1.83 26.06
N GLU A 139 6.95 -1.47 27.17
CA GLU A 139 8.26 -0.84 27.18
C GLU A 139 8.96 -1.14 28.52
N ASP A 140 10.15 -1.75 28.48
CA ASP A 140 10.96 -2.05 29.67
C ASP A 140 12.41 -1.54 29.59
N GLY A 141 12.70 -0.72 28.57
CA GLY A 141 14.02 -0.18 28.26
C GLY A 141 14.90 -1.09 27.38
N SER A 142 14.63 -2.39 27.31
CA SER A 142 15.30 -3.33 26.40
C SER A 142 14.40 -3.73 25.23
N LEU A 143 13.10 -3.85 25.45
CA LEU A 143 12.12 -4.17 24.44
C LEU A 143 11.02 -3.10 24.43
N ILE A 144 10.69 -2.62 23.24
CA ILE A 144 9.58 -1.71 23.01
C ILE A 144 8.63 -2.37 22.02
N VAL A 145 7.33 -2.34 22.29
CA VAL A 145 6.31 -2.89 21.41
C VAL A 145 5.31 -1.81 21.06
N TYR A 146 5.15 -1.52 19.78
CA TYR A 146 4.12 -0.62 19.26
C TYR A 146 3.03 -1.41 18.57
N GLY A 147 1.78 -0.95 18.70
CA GLY A 147 0.74 -1.36 17.78
C GLY A 147 0.89 -0.62 16.44
N ILE A 148 0.51 -1.26 15.35
CA ILE A 148 0.44 -0.63 14.01
C ILE A 148 -0.91 -0.92 13.36
N GLU A 149 -1.26 -0.23 12.28
CA GLU A 149 -2.56 -0.38 11.62
C GLU A 149 -2.73 -1.70 10.84
N THR A 150 -1.67 -2.19 10.20
CA THR A 150 -1.68 -3.40 9.36
C THR A 150 -0.26 -3.98 9.19
N PHE A 151 -0.10 -5.10 8.48
CA PHE A 151 1.22 -5.64 8.12
C PHE A 151 2.02 -4.68 7.24
N PHE A 152 3.36 -4.73 7.34
CA PHE A 152 4.21 -4.04 6.38
C PHE A 152 4.19 -4.76 5.03
N ASP A 153 4.28 -3.99 3.94
CA ASP A 153 4.40 -4.53 2.59
C ASP A 153 5.88 -4.90 2.31
N PRO A 154 6.21 -6.20 2.08
CA PRO A 154 7.57 -6.61 1.77
C PRO A 154 8.15 -5.97 0.50
N ASP A 155 7.27 -5.54 -0.41
CA ASP A 155 7.61 -4.93 -1.69
C ASP A 155 7.48 -3.40 -1.64
N PHE A 156 7.39 -2.82 -0.44
CA PHE A 156 7.35 -1.38 -0.26
C PHE A 156 8.56 -0.69 -0.89
N VAL A 157 8.27 0.32 -1.72
CA VAL A 157 9.27 1.18 -2.35
C VAL A 157 9.09 2.61 -1.86
N ILE A 158 10.16 3.17 -1.30
CA ILE A 158 10.21 4.60 -1.02
C ILE A 158 10.40 5.39 -2.30
N PHE A 159 9.45 6.28 -2.55
CA PHE A 159 9.63 7.40 -3.46
C PHE A 159 10.06 8.63 -2.64
N PRO A 160 11.07 9.40 -3.10
CA PRO A 160 11.42 10.65 -2.45
C PRO A 160 10.18 11.54 -2.33
N PRO A 161 10.05 12.33 -1.25
CA PRO A 161 8.91 13.22 -1.10
C PRO A 161 8.99 14.22 -2.25
N THR A 162 8.09 14.07 -3.23
CA THR A 162 7.85 15.16 -4.17
C THR A 162 7.43 16.38 -3.36
N PRO A 163 7.92 17.59 -3.70
CA PRO A 163 7.64 18.79 -2.93
C PRO A 163 6.14 18.85 -2.55
N SER A 164 5.91 19.03 -1.26
CA SER A 164 4.59 19.19 -0.68
C SER A 164 3.88 20.41 -1.30
N PRO A 165 2.55 20.43 -1.23
CA PRO A 165 1.69 20.71 -2.36
C PRO A 165 1.64 22.21 -2.70
N SER A 166 1.48 22.54 -4.00
CA SER A 166 0.65 23.71 -4.34
C SER A 166 -0.65 23.56 -3.54
N PRO A 167 -1.14 24.61 -2.85
CA PRO A 167 -2.33 24.50 -2.03
C PRO A 167 -3.38 23.71 -2.80
N SER A 168 -3.83 22.59 -2.22
CA SER A 168 -4.99 21.87 -2.76
C SER A 168 -6.05 22.93 -3.03
N PRO A 169 -6.61 23.00 -4.26
CA PRO A 169 -7.59 24.03 -4.58
C PRO A 169 -8.63 24.08 -3.46
N GLN A 170 -9.05 25.28 -3.03
CA GLN A 170 -10.06 25.47 -1.96
C GLN A 170 -11.34 24.62 -2.14
N ILE A 171 -11.55 24.08 -3.35
CA ILE A 171 -12.54 23.08 -3.73
C ILE A 171 -12.45 21.76 -2.94
N CYS A 172 -11.30 21.37 -2.42
CA CYS A 172 -11.10 20.07 -1.75
C CYS A 172 -11.35 20.09 -0.23
N VAL A 173 -12.04 21.12 0.28
CA VAL A 173 -12.29 21.26 1.73
C VAL A 173 -13.53 20.46 2.15
N PRO A 174 -13.44 19.67 3.24
CA PRO A 174 -14.58 18.97 3.80
C PRO A 174 -15.75 19.90 4.19
N THR A 175 -16.96 19.66 3.67
CA THR A 175 -18.20 20.26 4.15
C THR A 175 -19.00 19.28 5.03
N THR A 176 -19.16 19.58 6.31
CA THR A 176 -19.77 18.66 7.29
C THR A 176 -21.29 18.56 7.15
N ASN A 177 -21.83 17.61 6.36
CA ASN A 177 -23.18 17.06 6.59
C ASN A 177 -23.49 15.87 5.65
N TYR A 178 -23.53 14.62 6.15
CA TYR A 178 -23.73 13.46 5.26
C TYR A 178 -24.69 12.38 5.74
N SER A 179 -25.46 11.88 4.78
CA SER A 179 -26.42 10.79 4.91
C SER A 179 -25.74 9.43 4.74
N SER A 180 -26.27 8.42 5.41
CA SER A 180 -25.87 7.02 5.28
C SER A 180 -26.65 6.36 4.15
N ASN A 181 -25.95 5.88 3.11
CA ASN A 181 -26.24 4.75 2.19
C ASN A 181 -25.16 4.79 1.07
N LEU A 182 -24.01 4.13 1.24
CA LEU A 182 -23.60 2.77 0.83
C LEU A 182 -23.20 2.65 -0.65
N PHE A 183 -21.94 2.27 -0.87
CA PHE A 183 -21.19 2.09 -2.13
C PHE A 183 -21.95 1.39 -3.27
N ARG A 184 -23.00 0.64 -2.94
CA ARG A 184 -23.84 -0.14 -3.85
C ARG A 184 -24.43 0.69 -4.99
N ASP A 185 -24.93 1.89 -4.71
CA ASP A 185 -25.57 2.71 -5.75
C ASP A 185 -24.55 3.17 -6.79
N ALA A 186 -23.32 3.44 -6.35
CA ALA A 186 -22.21 3.76 -7.25
C ALA A 186 -21.86 2.53 -8.09
N SER A 187 -21.66 1.36 -7.49
CA SER A 187 -21.28 0.15 -8.22
C SER A 187 -22.36 -0.35 -9.19
N GLU A 188 -23.65 -0.24 -8.84
CA GLU A 188 -24.76 -0.47 -9.77
C GLU A 188 -24.72 0.49 -10.96
N LYS A 189 -24.39 1.76 -10.70
CA LYS A 189 -24.27 2.74 -11.77
C LYS A 189 -23.08 2.46 -12.70
N LEU A 190 -21.93 2.06 -12.17
CA LEU A 190 -20.81 1.61 -13.01
C LEU A 190 -21.18 0.39 -13.87
N ARG A 191 -21.79 -0.64 -13.28
CA ARG A 191 -22.21 -1.87 -13.99
C ARG A 191 -23.14 -1.58 -15.16
N SER A 192 -24.18 -0.77 -14.92
CA SER A 192 -25.16 -0.40 -15.95
C SER A 192 -24.59 0.48 -17.07
N ASN A 193 -23.35 0.96 -16.96
CA ASN A 193 -22.70 1.81 -17.96
C ASN A 193 -21.45 1.17 -18.60
N GLY A 194 -21.17 -0.12 -18.36
CA GLY A 194 -20.03 -0.83 -18.96
C GLY A 194 -18.70 -0.67 -18.20
N TYR A 195 -18.77 -0.45 -16.89
CA TYR A 195 -17.63 -0.30 -15.97
C TYR A 195 -17.69 -1.35 -14.84
N SER A 196 -18.13 -2.57 -15.15
CA SER A 196 -18.39 -3.66 -14.22
C SER A 196 -17.15 -4.14 -13.45
N ILE A 197 -15.97 -4.06 -14.08
CA ILE A 197 -14.71 -4.43 -13.43
C ILE A 197 -14.39 -3.42 -12.32
N PHE A 198 -14.46 -2.12 -12.64
CA PHE A 198 -14.24 -1.07 -11.65
C PHE A 198 -15.37 -0.98 -10.61
N ALA A 199 -16.59 -1.37 -10.95
CA ALA A 199 -17.67 -1.56 -9.98
C ALA A 199 -17.30 -2.61 -8.93
N SER A 200 -16.66 -3.71 -9.35
CA SER A 200 -16.21 -4.77 -8.47
C SER A 200 -15.03 -4.32 -7.59
N PHE A 201 -14.11 -3.52 -8.12
CA PHE A 201 -13.07 -2.88 -7.29
C PHE A 201 -13.66 -1.92 -6.27
N LEU A 202 -14.67 -1.15 -6.65
CA LEU A 202 -15.35 -0.24 -5.74
C LEU A 202 -16.04 -0.99 -4.59
N ASP A 203 -16.65 -2.14 -4.87
CA ASP A 203 -17.30 -2.96 -3.83
C ASP A 203 -16.29 -3.66 -2.90
N LEU A 204 -15.13 -4.10 -3.43
CA LEU A 204 -14.16 -4.91 -2.69
C LEU A 204 -13.04 -4.09 -2.03
N GLN A 205 -12.46 -3.15 -2.78
CA GLN A 205 -11.22 -2.48 -2.39
C GLN A 205 -11.46 -1.15 -1.69
N LEU A 206 -12.57 -0.46 -1.99
CA LEU A 206 -12.83 0.83 -1.36
C LEU A 206 -13.09 0.71 0.15
N PRO A 207 -13.85 -0.28 0.67
CA PRO A 207 -13.96 -0.48 2.12
C PRO A 207 -12.61 -0.78 2.78
N LEU A 208 -11.74 -1.55 2.11
CA LEU A 208 -10.40 -1.85 2.60
C LEU A 208 -9.50 -0.59 2.64
N LEU A 209 -9.60 0.26 1.61
CA LEU A 209 -8.88 1.53 1.53
C LEU A 209 -9.29 2.52 2.62
N LEU A 210 -10.57 2.52 3.00
CA LEU A 210 -11.14 3.44 3.99
C LEU A 210 -10.99 2.95 5.44
N GLY A 211 -10.79 1.65 5.62
CA GLY A 211 -10.68 1.01 6.93
C GLY A 211 -11.90 1.25 7.81
N SER A 212 -11.72 1.08 9.13
CA SER A 212 -12.79 1.25 10.13
C SER A 212 -12.98 2.70 10.59
N ASN A 213 -12.42 3.69 9.88
CA ASN A 213 -12.44 5.08 10.32
C ASN A 213 -13.85 5.69 10.13
N PRO A 214 -14.48 6.25 11.19
CA PRO A 214 -15.82 6.82 11.09
C PRO A 214 -15.91 8.07 10.20
N THR A 215 -14.79 8.71 9.83
CA THR A 215 -14.79 9.86 8.94
C THR A 215 -14.71 9.42 7.47
N LYS A 216 -15.80 9.62 6.71
CA LYS A 216 -15.82 9.40 5.26
C LYS A 216 -14.92 10.43 4.56
N PRO A 217 -13.92 10.01 3.76
CA PRO A 217 -13.16 10.94 2.94
C PRO A 217 -13.95 11.36 1.70
N TYR A 218 -13.52 12.47 1.10
CA TYR A 218 -14.09 13.03 -0.12
C TYR A 218 -13.34 12.44 -1.29
N LEU A 219 -14.03 11.68 -2.13
CA LEU A 219 -13.39 10.89 -3.16
C LEU A 219 -13.90 11.22 -4.55
N THR A 220 -12.98 11.08 -5.50
CA THR A 220 -13.31 10.96 -6.92
C THR A 220 -12.67 9.67 -7.44
N VAL A 221 -13.49 8.81 -8.04
CA VAL A 221 -13.03 7.60 -8.73
C VAL A 221 -13.03 7.87 -10.24
N LEU A 222 -11.91 7.61 -10.89
CA LEU A 222 -11.72 7.72 -12.33
C LEU A 222 -11.79 6.31 -12.92
N ALA A 223 -12.98 5.83 -13.27
CA ALA A 223 -13.19 4.45 -13.69
C ALA A 223 -12.87 4.25 -15.18
N PRO A 224 -11.86 3.44 -15.57
CA PRO A 224 -11.70 3.00 -16.95
C PRO A 224 -12.83 2.06 -17.38
N VAL A 225 -13.21 2.15 -18.65
CA VAL A 225 -14.19 1.25 -19.26
C VAL A 225 -13.67 -0.20 -19.31
N ASP A 226 -14.57 -1.17 -19.18
CA ASP A 226 -14.21 -2.60 -19.06
C ASP A 226 -13.34 -3.12 -20.23
N GLU A 227 -13.57 -2.61 -21.44
CA GLU A 227 -12.82 -2.99 -22.65
C GLU A 227 -11.30 -2.76 -22.53
N LEU A 228 -10.86 -1.80 -21.70
CA LEU A 228 -9.43 -1.53 -21.54
C LEU A 228 -8.76 -2.47 -20.52
N MET A 229 -9.56 -3.15 -19.70
CA MET A 229 -9.07 -3.93 -18.57
C MET A 229 -8.62 -5.35 -18.96
N PHE A 230 -8.79 -5.76 -20.23
CA PHE A 230 -8.40 -7.10 -20.70
C PHE A 230 -6.92 -7.40 -20.51
N GLU A 231 -6.03 -6.43 -20.72
CA GLU A 231 -4.57 -6.60 -20.55
C GLU A 231 -4.16 -6.85 -19.09
N TYR A 232 -5.03 -6.50 -18.14
CA TYR A 232 -4.81 -6.69 -16.70
C TYR A 232 -5.55 -7.93 -16.17
N ALA A 233 -6.24 -8.68 -17.03
CA ALA A 233 -6.97 -9.88 -16.62
C ALA A 233 -6.00 -10.93 -16.02
N GLY A 234 -6.32 -11.42 -14.82
CA GLY A 234 -5.54 -12.46 -14.14
C GLY A 234 -4.32 -11.96 -13.36
N ASN A 235 -3.93 -10.68 -13.47
CA ASN A 235 -2.85 -10.10 -12.67
C ASN A 235 -3.38 -9.51 -11.35
N PHE A 236 -3.90 -10.39 -10.49
CA PHE A 236 -4.59 -10.00 -9.25
C PHE A 236 -3.72 -9.20 -8.28
N SER A 237 -2.41 -9.44 -8.27
CA SER A 237 -1.44 -8.72 -7.42
C SER A 237 -1.36 -7.23 -7.75
N GLU A 238 -1.67 -6.83 -8.98
CA GLU A 238 -1.66 -5.42 -9.40
C GLU A 238 -3.00 -4.70 -9.18
N TYR A 239 -4.07 -5.41 -8.83
CA TYR A 239 -5.39 -4.79 -8.67
C TYR A 239 -5.47 -3.71 -7.59
N PRO A 240 -4.78 -3.84 -6.43
CA PRO A 240 -4.71 -2.77 -5.43
C PRO A 240 -4.06 -1.49 -5.96
N SER A 241 -2.89 -1.60 -6.59
CA SER A 241 -2.17 -0.44 -7.13
C SER A 241 -2.91 0.16 -8.33
N LEU A 242 -3.53 -0.69 -9.14
CA LEU A 242 -4.37 -0.28 -10.27
C LEU A 242 -5.61 0.46 -9.80
N PHE A 243 -6.28 0.03 -8.74
CA PHE A 243 -7.44 0.75 -8.22
C PHE A 243 -7.01 2.08 -7.59
N THR A 244 -6.03 2.07 -6.69
CA THR A 244 -5.64 3.25 -5.90
C THR A 244 -5.09 4.41 -6.74
N ARG A 245 -4.47 4.14 -7.90
CA ARG A 245 -4.05 5.19 -8.86
C ARG A 245 -5.20 5.87 -9.58
N HIS A 246 -6.41 5.33 -9.50
CA HIS A 246 -7.64 5.91 -10.06
C HIS A 246 -8.53 6.57 -8.99
N VAL A 247 -8.11 6.63 -7.73
CA VAL A 247 -8.87 7.27 -6.64
C VAL A 247 -8.16 8.53 -6.19
N LEU A 248 -8.88 9.65 -6.15
CA LEU A 248 -8.38 10.95 -5.69
C LEU A 248 -8.96 11.28 -4.31
N PRO A 249 -8.18 11.85 -3.39
CA PRO A 249 -8.65 12.30 -2.07
C PRO A 249 -9.33 13.68 -2.14
N CYS A 250 -10.17 13.88 -3.15
CA CYS A 250 -10.99 15.07 -3.30
C CYS A 250 -12.27 14.71 -4.06
N ARG A 251 -13.40 15.30 -3.67
CA ARG A 251 -14.69 15.14 -4.36
C ARG A 251 -14.81 16.21 -5.43
N LEU A 252 -14.71 15.82 -6.70
CA LEU A 252 -14.64 16.72 -7.84
C LEU A 252 -15.78 16.39 -8.79
N GLY A 253 -16.89 17.13 -8.75
CA GLY A 253 -17.94 17.02 -9.77
C GLY A 253 -17.57 17.76 -11.06
N ALA A 254 -18.36 17.61 -12.12
CA ALA A 254 -18.13 18.32 -13.38
C ALA A 254 -18.06 19.85 -13.20
N LYS A 255 -18.86 20.40 -12.28
CA LYS A 255 -18.86 21.83 -11.93
C LYS A 255 -17.57 22.27 -11.23
N ASP A 256 -16.96 21.38 -10.45
CA ASP A 256 -15.71 21.66 -9.75
C ASP A 256 -14.55 21.59 -10.73
N LEU A 257 -14.55 20.55 -11.59
CA LEU A 257 -13.59 20.37 -12.67
C LEU A 257 -13.55 21.58 -13.62
N ALA A 258 -14.72 22.15 -13.95
CA ALA A 258 -14.82 23.34 -14.79
C ALA A 258 -14.20 24.60 -14.17
N LYS A 259 -14.01 24.64 -12.84
CA LYS A 259 -13.40 25.78 -12.13
C LYS A 259 -11.89 25.60 -11.92
N LEU A 260 -11.35 24.42 -12.22
CA LEU A 260 -9.93 24.15 -12.01
C LEU A 260 -9.08 24.94 -13.01
N ALA A 261 -7.91 25.37 -12.56
CA ALA A 261 -6.90 25.90 -13.48
C ALA A 261 -6.48 24.79 -14.46
N ASN A 262 -6.28 25.15 -15.72
CA ASN A 262 -5.88 24.17 -16.73
C ASN A 262 -4.53 23.52 -16.35
N GLY A 263 -4.48 22.19 -16.34
CA GLY A 263 -3.28 21.43 -15.96
C GLY A 263 -3.10 21.26 -14.46
N THR A 264 -4.14 21.46 -13.65
CA THR A 264 -4.09 21.20 -12.19
C THR A 264 -3.72 19.74 -11.93
N VAL A 265 -2.80 19.51 -11.00
CA VAL A 265 -2.30 18.17 -10.66
C VAL A 265 -2.84 17.72 -9.30
N PHE A 266 -3.38 16.51 -9.24
CA PHE A 266 -3.86 15.87 -8.01
C PHE A 266 -3.01 14.66 -7.66
N ALA A 267 -2.78 14.45 -6.36
CA ALA A 267 -2.31 13.17 -5.86
C ALA A 267 -3.45 12.14 -5.93
N THR A 268 -3.08 10.87 -6.01
CA THR A 268 -4.01 9.73 -5.92
C THR A 268 -3.76 8.94 -4.64
N TYR A 269 -4.57 7.91 -4.38
CA TYR A 269 -4.33 7.00 -3.27
C TYR A 269 -3.15 6.05 -3.52
N LEU A 270 -2.67 5.92 -4.76
CA LEU A 270 -1.39 5.27 -5.02
C LEU A 270 -0.27 6.27 -4.70
N ASN A 271 0.56 5.93 -3.71
CA ASN A 271 1.64 6.79 -3.26
C ASN A 271 2.58 7.17 -4.43
N GLY A 272 2.94 8.45 -4.52
CA GLY A 272 3.79 8.99 -5.59
C GLY A 272 3.09 9.13 -6.95
N PHE A 273 1.91 8.56 -7.15
CA PHE A 273 1.19 8.66 -8.41
C PHE A 273 0.29 9.91 -8.45
N ARG A 274 0.43 10.69 -9.52
CA ARG A 274 -0.27 11.96 -9.72
C ARG A 274 -1.01 11.96 -11.04
N VAL A 275 -2.16 12.60 -11.05
CA VAL A 275 -2.98 12.80 -12.25
C VAL A 275 -3.07 14.28 -12.57
N LYS A 276 -2.92 14.62 -13.84
CA LYS A 276 -3.06 15.98 -14.34
C LYS A 276 -4.46 16.13 -14.93
N ILE A 277 -5.26 17.06 -14.42
CA ILE A 277 -6.55 17.40 -14.99
C ILE A 277 -6.37 18.62 -15.88
N SER A 278 -6.70 18.47 -17.16
CA SER A 278 -6.58 19.55 -18.14
C SER A 278 -7.85 19.70 -18.95
N VAL A 279 -8.01 20.89 -19.54
CA VAL A 279 -9.08 21.18 -20.49
C VAL A 279 -8.41 21.45 -21.83
N SER A 280 -8.76 20.64 -22.82
CA SER A 280 -8.30 20.80 -24.21
C SER A 280 -9.51 21.05 -25.10
N GLY A 281 -9.67 22.29 -25.56
CA GLY A 281 -10.90 22.74 -26.21
C GLY A 281 -12.08 22.70 -25.24
N HIS A 282 -13.10 21.89 -25.55
CA HIS A 282 -14.27 21.65 -24.68
C HIS A 282 -14.22 20.30 -23.96
N THR A 283 -13.11 19.56 -24.08
CA THR A 283 -12.98 18.21 -23.52
C THR A 283 -12.14 18.26 -22.26
N LEU A 284 -12.71 17.76 -21.16
CA LEU A 284 -11.95 17.47 -19.94
C LEU A 284 -11.06 16.25 -20.18
N LYS A 285 -9.80 16.36 -19.79
CA LYS A 285 -8.82 15.30 -19.86
C LYS A 285 -8.25 14.99 -18.50
N VAL A 286 -8.06 13.71 -18.23
CA VAL A 286 -7.16 13.24 -17.19
C VAL A 286 -5.88 12.83 -17.90
N ASN A 287 -4.73 13.24 -17.39
CA ASN A 287 -3.46 13.21 -18.11
C ASN A 287 -3.62 13.72 -19.55
N GLU A 288 -3.60 12.83 -20.53
CA GLU A 288 -3.80 13.14 -21.94
C GLU A 288 -5.09 12.56 -22.55
N GLY A 289 -5.76 11.63 -21.84
CA GLY A 289 -6.97 10.97 -22.32
C GLY A 289 -8.27 11.65 -21.90
N PRO A 290 -9.33 11.51 -22.73
CA PRO A 290 -10.60 12.18 -22.48
C PRO A 290 -11.37 11.51 -21.34
N VAL A 291 -12.00 12.34 -20.52
CA VAL A 291 -13.05 11.88 -19.61
C VAL A 291 -14.29 11.61 -20.44
N SER A 292 -14.67 10.34 -20.53
CA SER A 292 -15.74 9.86 -21.40
C SER A 292 -17.12 9.93 -20.75
N PHE A 293 -17.17 9.94 -19.42
CA PHE A 293 -18.42 10.07 -18.66
C PHE A 293 -18.22 10.98 -17.46
N LEU A 294 -18.73 12.20 -17.53
CA LEU A 294 -18.70 13.13 -16.40
C LEU A 294 -19.84 12.85 -15.43
N ASP A 295 -19.55 12.87 -14.13
CA ASP A 295 -20.53 12.68 -13.04
C ASP A 295 -21.38 11.41 -13.23
N MET A 296 -20.75 10.30 -13.66
CA MET A 296 -21.41 9.00 -13.84
C MET A 296 -22.18 8.59 -12.59
N TYR A 297 -21.54 8.80 -11.44
CA TYR A 297 -22.17 8.77 -10.14
C TYR A 297 -21.78 10.02 -9.36
N TYR A 298 -22.73 10.59 -8.64
CA TYR A 298 -22.52 11.79 -7.86
C TYR A 298 -23.26 11.66 -6.53
N SER A 299 -22.50 11.69 -5.44
CA SER A 299 -23.00 11.74 -4.08
C SER A 299 -22.28 12.82 -3.30
N ASP A 300 -22.65 12.96 -2.05
CA ASP A 300 -22.19 13.95 -1.09
C ASP A 300 -20.72 13.77 -0.66
N TRP A 301 -20.19 12.54 -0.72
CA TRP A 301 -18.78 12.22 -0.44
C TRP A 301 -18.02 11.58 -1.62
N LEU A 302 -18.70 10.92 -2.57
CA LEU A 302 -18.09 10.21 -3.70
C LEU A 302 -18.60 10.72 -5.05
N VAL A 303 -17.69 10.95 -6.00
CA VAL A 303 -17.99 11.15 -7.41
C VAL A 303 -17.28 10.09 -8.25
N VAL A 304 -17.91 9.62 -9.33
CA VAL A 304 -17.30 8.72 -10.31
C VAL A 304 -17.33 9.37 -11.68
N HIS A 305 -16.18 9.42 -12.35
CA HIS A 305 -16.07 9.76 -13.77
C HIS A 305 -15.57 8.56 -14.56
N GLY A 306 -16.10 8.35 -15.76
CA GLY A 306 -15.65 7.33 -16.69
C GLY A 306 -14.46 7.82 -17.53
N LEU A 307 -13.47 6.95 -17.72
CA LEU A 307 -12.31 7.14 -18.59
C LEU A 307 -12.36 6.18 -19.78
N ARG A 308 -11.72 6.61 -20.89
CA ARG A 308 -11.37 5.75 -22.03
C ARG A 308 -9.87 5.50 -22.11
N GLU A 309 -9.21 5.50 -20.97
CA GLU A 309 -7.81 5.13 -20.78
C GLU A 309 -7.62 4.50 -19.40
N ILE A 310 -6.56 3.71 -19.25
CA ILE A 310 -6.08 3.25 -17.95
C ILE A 310 -4.88 4.11 -17.54
N LEU A 311 -4.87 4.59 -16.30
CA LEU A 311 -3.79 5.40 -15.77
C LEU A 311 -2.57 4.52 -15.48
N SER A 312 -1.71 4.31 -16.47
CA SER A 312 -0.50 3.49 -16.32
C SER A 312 0.57 4.17 -15.47
N VAL A 313 1.32 3.38 -14.69
CA VAL A 313 2.58 3.84 -14.08
C VAL A 313 3.58 4.05 -15.22
N PRO A 314 4.30 5.19 -15.29
CA PRO A 314 5.34 5.38 -16.29
C PRO A 314 6.35 4.24 -16.20
N GLY A 315 6.44 3.42 -17.25
CA GLY A 315 7.46 2.39 -17.35
C GLY A 315 8.83 3.06 -17.44
N ILE A 316 9.83 2.50 -16.75
CA ILE A 316 11.23 2.72 -17.14
C ILE A 316 11.32 2.25 -18.59
N VAL A 317 11.46 3.21 -19.50
CA VAL A 317 11.76 2.91 -20.90
C VAL A 317 13.14 2.27 -20.89
N VAL A 318 13.19 0.95 -21.03
CA VAL A 318 14.40 0.29 -21.49
C VAL A 318 14.49 0.65 -22.97
N GLU A 319 15.37 1.60 -23.29
CA GLU A 319 15.78 1.84 -24.67
C GLU A 319 16.41 0.54 -25.20
N GLY A 320 15.61 -0.22 -25.94
CA GLY A 320 16.07 -1.28 -26.82
C GLY A 320 16.37 -0.67 -28.18
N GLU A 321 17.65 -0.71 -28.53
CA GLU A 321 18.23 -0.29 -29.81
C GLU A 321 17.44 -0.81 -31.01
N GLY A 322 17.39 0.01 -32.05
CA GLY A 322 16.71 -0.31 -33.29
C GLY A 322 17.44 -1.38 -34.11
N GLU A 323 16.66 -2.13 -34.88
CA GLU A 323 17.15 -2.70 -36.14
C GLU A 323 15.99 -2.84 -37.15
N THR A 324 16.25 -2.32 -38.34
CA THR A 324 15.34 -2.20 -39.47
C THR A 324 15.33 -3.44 -40.38
N ALA A 325 14.11 -3.77 -40.82
CA ALA A 325 13.69 -4.09 -42.19
C ALA A 325 13.61 -5.55 -42.71
N ALA A 326 12.40 -5.80 -43.26
CA ALA A 326 12.05 -6.46 -44.53
C ALA A 326 11.64 -7.95 -44.52
N GLY A 327 10.41 -8.20 -45.01
CA GLY A 327 9.92 -9.50 -45.45
C GLY A 327 8.41 -9.48 -45.70
N ALA A 328 8.00 -9.63 -46.95
CA ALA A 328 6.65 -9.36 -47.46
C ALA A 328 5.76 -10.62 -47.58
N VAL A 329 4.44 -10.38 -47.54
CA VAL A 329 3.31 -11.10 -48.20
C VAL A 329 2.89 -12.47 -47.67
N GLY A 330 1.58 -12.57 -47.38
CA GLY A 330 0.80 -13.80 -47.28
C GLY A 330 -0.62 -13.49 -46.78
N GLU A 331 -1.56 -13.30 -47.71
CA GLU A 331 -3.00 -13.26 -47.45
C GLU A 331 -3.48 -14.63 -46.96
N GLU A 332 -4.22 -14.69 -45.85
CA GLU A 332 -5.28 -15.69 -45.66
C GLU A 332 -6.46 -15.08 -44.89
N GLU A 333 -7.58 -15.05 -45.60
CA GLU A 333 -8.93 -14.80 -45.14
C GLU A 333 -9.37 -15.92 -44.17
N SER A 334 -9.71 -15.59 -42.92
CA SER A 334 -10.48 -16.52 -42.08
C SER A 334 -11.54 -15.80 -41.26
N LEU A 335 -12.75 -16.33 -41.34
CA LEU A 335 -13.97 -15.81 -40.74
C LEU A 335 -13.84 -15.71 -39.21
N ALA A 336 -14.18 -14.55 -38.66
CA ALA A 336 -14.36 -14.36 -37.22
C ALA A 336 -15.66 -15.02 -36.74
N PRO A 337 -15.67 -15.75 -35.61
CA PRO A 337 -16.86 -15.90 -34.81
C PRO A 337 -16.94 -14.73 -33.82
N ASP A 338 -18.08 -14.07 -33.83
CA ASP A 338 -18.56 -13.13 -32.82
C ASP A 338 -18.40 -13.73 -31.41
N ARG A 339 -17.50 -13.16 -30.59
CA ARG A 339 -17.11 -13.68 -29.27
C ARG A 339 -16.75 -12.55 -28.30
N GLY A 340 -17.56 -11.49 -28.30
CA GLY A 340 -17.39 -10.32 -27.44
C GLY A 340 -18.08 -10.41 -26.08
N ASP A 341 -19.25 -11.04 -26.00
CA ASP A 341 -20.12 -10.91 -24.81
C ASP A 341 -19.89 -12.01 -23.76
N ASP A 342 -19.47 -13.22 -24.17
CA ASP A 342 -19.33 -14.37 -23.25
C ASP A 342 -18.12 -14.23 -22.31
N ASN A 343 -17.05 -13.58 -22.75
CA ASN A 343 -15.81 -13.46 -21.96
C ASN A 343 -15.94 -12.49 -20.79
N VAL A 344 -16.74 -11.43 -20.93
CA VAL A 344 -17.00 -10.44 -19.88
C VAL A 344 -17.90 -11.02 -18.78
N ALA A 345 -18.90 -11.80 -19.19
CA ALA A 345 -19.74 -12.55 -18.26
C ALA A 345 -18.94 -13.62 -17.51
N ILE A 346 -18.03 -14.32 -18.19
CA ILE A 346 -17.15 -15.32 -17.58
C ILE A 346 -16.17 -14.69 -16.60
N LEU A 347 -15.52 -13.56 -16.92
CA LEU A 347 -14.64 -12.86 -15.97
C LEU A 347 -15.40 -12.38 -14.73
N SER A 348 -16.59 -11.80 -14.93
CA SER A 348 -17.44 -11.35 -13.83
C SER A 348 -17.89 -12.52 -12.95
N LEU A 349 -18.26 -13.66 -13.56
CA LEU A 349 -18.65 -14.87 -12.85
C LEU A 349 -17.47 -15.54 -12.14
N PHE A 350 -16.26 -15.50 -12.71
CA PHE A 350 -15.04 -16.02 -12.07
C PHE A 350 -14.62 -15.18 -10.87
N LEU A 351 -14.75 -13.85 -10.93
CA LEU A 351 -14.47 -12.96 -9.79
C LEU A 351 -15.49 -13.16 -8.66
N VAL A 352 -16.76 -13.35 -9.00
CA VAL A 352 -17.83 -13.64 -8.03
C VAL A 352 -17.67 -15.03 -7.41
N THR A 353 -17.37 -16.06 -8.21
CA THR A 353 -17.20 -17.44 -7.70
C THR A 353 -15.90 -17.62 -6.91
N SER A 354 -14.79 -16.99 -7.32
CA SER A 354 -13.55 -16.98 -6.53
C SER A 354 -13.73 -16.25 -5.20
N SER A 355 -14.52 -15.17 -5.17
CA SER A 355 -14.86 -14.48 -3.92
C SER A 355 -15.78 -15.30 -3.01
N LEU A 356 -16.76 -16.01 -3.57
CA LEU A 356 -17.63 -16.93 -2.81
C LEU A 356 -16.86 -18.13 -2.27
N LEU A 357 -15.90 -18.65 -3.02
CA LEU A 357 -15.03 -19.74 -2.57
C LEU A 357 -14.10 -19.26 -1.45
N ALA A 358 -13.50 -18.08 -1.59
CA ALA A 358 -12.73 -17.44 -0.51
C ALA A 358 -13.58 -17.20 0.75
N PHE A 359 -14.82 -16.72 0.60
CA PHE A 359 -15.76 -16.58 1.72
C PHE A 359 -16.18 -17.92 2.34
N TYR A 360 -16.38 -18.97 1.53
CA TYR A 360 -16.74 -20.31 2.01
C TYR A 360 -15.61 -20.96 2.80
N TYR A 361 -14.35 -20.79 2.39
CA TYR A 361 -13.19 -21.27 3.14
C TYR A 361 -12.98 -20.50 4.44
N VAL A 362 -13.28 -19.19 4.46
CA VAL A 362 -13.22 -18.37 5.68
C VAL A 362 -14.33 -18.73 6.68
N ILE A 363 -15.54 -19.06 6.22
CA ILE A 363 -16.68 -19.40 7.11
C ILE A 363 -16.65 -20.87 7.55
N SER A 364 -16.17 -21.80 6.71
CA SER A 364 -16.26 -23.24 7.03
C SER A 364 -15.17 -23.75 7.98
N GLY A 365 -14.20 -22.91 8.36
CA GLY A 365 -13.13 -23.29 9.29
C GLY A 365 -12.33 -24.52 8.84
N VAL A 366 -12.35 -24.85 7.55
CA VAL A 366 -11.53 -25.92 6.97
C VAL A 366 -10.18 -25.31 6.59
N VAL A 367 -9.34 -25.14 7.60
CA VAL A 367 -7.87 -25.21 7.51
C VAL A 367 -7.39 -26.03 8.69
#